data_AF-A0A2H6NF67-F1
#
_entry.id   AF-A0A2H6NF67-F1
#
_cell.length_a   1.000
_cell.length_b   1.000
_cell.length_c   1.000
_cell.angle_alpha   90.00
_cell.angle_beta   90.00
_cell.angle_gamma   90.00
#
_symmetry.space_group_name_H-M   'P 1'
#
loop_
_entity.id
_entity.type
_entity.pdbx_description
1 polymer ?
#
loop_
_entity_poly.entity_id
_entity_poly.type
_entity_poly.pdbx_seq_one_letter_code
_entity_poly.pdbx_strand_id
1 'polypeptide(L)'
;IVIGFGFLMTFLKKYGFGSVGINFLIAALGLQWGILLQGFWHMESNNVHNTIESMINADFSTAAFLISFGAILGKTSPVQMLILTIFEITIFVCNEHLVVNVLKATDTGASMTIHAFGAYFGLAVARILYRPGLKNGHPKEGSVYHSDLFAMIGTL
;
A
#
# COMPACT_ATOMS: atom_id res chain seq x y z
N ILE A 1 -2.88 -8.77 3.71
CA ILE A 1 -2.55 -7.32 3.87
C ILE A 1 -2.72 -6.75 5.29
N VAL A 2 -3.73 -7.15 6.08
CA VAL A 2 -4.02 -6.51 7.39
C VAL A 2 -2.98 -6.80 8.46
N ILE A 3 -2.70 -8.09 8.74
CA ILE A 3 -1.78 -8.49 9.82
C ILE A 3 -0.33 -8.32 9.41
N GLY A 4 0.09 -8.93 8.29
CA GLY A 4 1.48 -8.88 7.79
C GLY A 4 2.06 -7.46 7.75
N PHE A 5 1.58 -6.63 6.81
CA PHE A 5 2.01 -5.22 6.72
C PHE A 5 1.72 -4.42 7.99
N GLY A 6 0.51 -4.56 8.55
CA GLY A 6 0.09 -3.77 9.69
C GLY A 6 1.00 -3.93 10.90
N PHE A 7 1.32 -5.17 11.27
CA PHE A 7 2.23 -5.47 12.37
C PHE A 7 3.70 -5.24 11.99
N LEU A 8 4.13 -5.56 10.77
CA LEU A 8 5.52 -5.31 10.33
C LEU A 8 5.92 -3.84 10.56
N MET A 9 5.01 -2.91 10.28
CA MET A 9 5.23 -1.47 10.45
C MET A 9 5.17 -0.99 11.92
N THR A 10 4.88 -1.86 12.89
CA THR A 10 4.82 -1.48 14.32
C THR A 10 6.20 -1.30 14.97
N PHE A 11 7.29 -1.60 14.27
CA PHE A 11 8.66 -1.47 14.78
C PHE A 11 8.97 -0.05 15.31
N LEU A 12 8.29 0.99 14.80
CA LEU A 12 8.40 2.36 15.32
C LEU A 12 7.85 2.48 16.74
N LYS A 13 8.75 2.69 17.71
CA LYS A 13 8.50 2.67 19.17
C LYS A 13 7.38 3.57 19.71
N LYS A 14 6.96 4.59 18.95
CA LYS A 14 5.87 5.52 19.31
C LYS A 14 4.82 5.68 18.19
N TYR A 15 4.76 4.75 17.25
CA TYR A 15 3.81 4.81 16.14
C TYR A 15 3.00 3.52 15.93
N GLY A 16 3.10 2.51 16.80
CA GLY A 16 2.39 1.23 16.63
C GLY A 16 0.88 1.33 16.38
N PHE A 17 0.16 2.22 17.07
CA PHE A 17 -1.26 2.47 16.80
C PHE A 17 -1.49 3.13 15.44
N GLY A 18 -0.60 4.05 15.04
CA GLY A 18 -0.63 4.64 13.71
C GLY A 18 -0.38 3.59 12.63
N SER A 19 0.60 2.71 12.82
CA SER A 19 0.93 1.64 11.89
C SER A 19 -0.26 0.72 11.64
N VAL A 20 -0.81 0.07 12.68
CA VAL A 20 -1.90 -0.90 12.51
C VAL A 20 -3.22 -0.19 12.15
N GLY A 21 -3.53 0.92 12.82
CA GLY A 21 -4.78 1.64 12.62
C GLY A 21 -4.92 2.25 11.24
N ILE A 22 -3.88 2.94 10.74
CA ILE A 22 -3.90 3.52 9.39
C ILE A 22 -3.81 2.42 8.35
N ASN A 23 -3.01 1.36 8.56
CA ASN A 23 -3.00 0.18 7.67
C ASN A 23 -4.39 -0.43 7.52
N PHE A 24 -5.15 -0.53 8.61
CA PHE A 24 -6.51 -1.08 8.56
C PHE A 24 -7.48 -0.17 7.80
N LEU A 25 -7.37 1.15 7.97
CA LEU A 25 -8.15 2.12 7.18
C LEU A 25 -7.81 2.06 5.69
N ILE A 26 -6.51 2.00 5.37
CA ILE A 26 -6.01 1.82 4.00
C ILE A 26 -6.58 0.52 3.42
N ALA A 27 -6.51 -0.59 4.16
CA ALA A 27 -6.99 -1.87 3.68
C ALA A 27 -8.50 -1.81 3.38
N ALA A 28 -9.29 -1.27 4.31
CA ALA A 28 -10.74 -1.15 4.12
C ALA A 28 -11.12 -0.30 2.91
N LEU A 29 -10.46 0.86 2.71
CA LEU A 29 -10.71 1.74 1.57
C LEU A 29 -10.18 1.13 0.26
N GLY A 30 -8.94 0.65 0.29
CA GLY A 30 -8.22 0.14 -0.86
C GLY A 30 -8.90 -1.06 -1.50
N LEU A 31 -9.44 -1.97 -0.69
CA LEU A 31 -10.20 -3.12 -1.21
C LEU A 31 -11.46 -2.67 -1.97
N GLN A 32 -12.24 -1.76 -1.39
CA GLN A 32 -13.45 -1.26 -2.05
C GLN A 32 -13.13 -0.52 -3.35
N TRP A 33 -12.09 0.32 -3.32
CA TRP A 33 -11.69 1.11 -4.46
C TRP A 33 -11.04 0.25 -5.57
N GLY A 34 -10.22 -0.72 -5.20
CA GLY A 34 -9.57 -1.67 -6.10
C GLY A 34 -10.59 -2.54 -6.83
N ILE A 35 -11.56 -3.12 -6.12
CA ILE A 35 -12.64 -3.92 -6.74
C ILE A 35 -13.38 -3.07 -7.78
N LEU A 36 -13.72 -1.82 -7.44
CA LEU A 36 -14.44 -0.94 -8.34
C LEU A 36 -13.64 -0.65 -9.62
N LEU A 37 -12.39 -0.20 -9.48
CA LEU A 37 -11.58 0.22 -10.63
C LEU A 37 -11.14 -0.93 -11.52
N GLN A 38 -10.73 -2.06 -10.95
CA GLN A 38 -10.39 -3.24 -11.74
C GLN A 38 -11.64 -3.84 -12.38
N GLY A 39 -12.77 -3.76 -11.69
CA GLY A 39 -14.07 -4.13 -12.20
C GLY A 39 -14.44 -3.37 -13.47
N PHE A 40 -14.07 -2.09 -13.58
CA PHE A 40 -14.32 -1.29 -14.79
C PHE A 40 -13.64 -1.85 -16.05
N TRP A 41 -12.50 -2.54 -15.93
CA TRP A 41 -11.86 -3.20 -17.08
C TRP A 41 -12.57 -4.48 -17.53
N HIS A 42 -13.40 -5.08 -16.66
CA HIS A 42 -14.03 -6.38 -16.86
C HIS A 42 -15.56 -6.30 -16.77
N MET A 43 -16.13 -5.12 -17.04
CA MET A 43 -17.57 -4.92 -16.96
C MET A 43 -18.31 -5.75 -18.01
N GLU A 44 -19.33 -6.46 -17.57
CA GLU A 44 -20.29 -7.14 -18.43
C GLU A 44 -21.67 -6.50 -18.28
N SER A 45 -22.28 -6.09 -19.39
CA SER A 45 -23.63 -5.48 -19.39
C SER A 45 -23.79 -4.30 -18.41
N ASN A 46 -22.77 -3.44 -18.30
CA ASN A 46 -22.69 -2.32 -17.36
C ASN A 46 -22.68 -2.69 -15.86
N ASN A 47 -22.37 -3.95 -15.52
CA ASN A 47 -22.25 -4.39 -14.14
C ASN A 47 -20.80 -4.79 -13.82
N VAL A 48 -20.36 -4.41 -12.62
CA VAL A 48 -19.11 -4.90 -12.03
C VAL A 48 -19.44 -6.15 -11.22
N HIS A 49 -18.92 -7.30 -11.64
CA HIS A 49 -19.09 -8.56 -10.92
C HIS A 49 -18.03 -8.69 -9.82
N ASN A 50 -18.49 -8.79 -8.57
CA ASN A 50 -17.60 -9.03 -7.44
C ASN A 50 -17.41 -10.54 -7.24
N THR A 51 -16.27 -11.06 -7.69
CA THR A 51 -15.85 -12.45 -7.55
C THR A 51 -14.67 -12.56 -6.57
N ILE A 52 -14.34 -13.79 -6.18
CA ILE A 52 -13.13 -14.04 -5.36
C ILE A 52 -11.88 -13.52 -6.08
N GLU A 53 -11.81 -13.66 -7.41
CA GLU A 53 -10.70 -13.15 -8.22
C GLU A 53 -10.60 -11.63 -8.15
N SER A 54 -11.71 -10.90 -8.25
CA SER A 54 -11.69 -9.44 -8.09
C SER A 54 -11.25 -9.01 -6.68
N MET A 55 -11.61 -9.79 -5.66
CA MET A 55 -11.15 -9.51 -4.29
C MET A 55 -9.64 -9.74 -4.14
N ILE A 56 -9.10 -10.80 -4.74
CA ILE A 56 -7.65 -11.09 -4.73
C ILE A 56 -6.88 -9.98 -5.45
N ASN A 57 -7.35 -9.55 -6.63
CA ASN A 57 -6.68 -8.50 -7.38
C ASN A 57 -6.79 -7.13 -6.67
N ALA A 58 -7.90 -6.85 -5.97
CA ALA A 58 -8.01 -5.68 -5.11
C ALA A 58 -7.02 -5.73 -3.93
N ASP A 59 -6.83 -6.90 -3.32
CA ASP A 59 -5.81 -7.16 -2.30
C ASP A 59 -4.40 -6.82 -2.83
N PHE A 60 -4.08 -7.19 -4.08
CA PHE A 60 -2.79 -6.86 -4.73
C PHE A 60 -2.58 -5.35 -4.92
N SER A 61 -3.57 -4.64 -5.44
CA SER A 61 -3.47 -3.17 -5.59
C SER A 61 -3.33 -2.47 -4.23
N THR A 62 -4.01 -2.98 -3.21
CA THR A 62 -3.90 -2.48 -1.84
C THR A 62 -2.54 -2.80 -1.23
N ALA A 63 -1.97 -3.98 -1.53
CA ALA A 63 -0.64 -4.36 -1.10
C ALA A 63 0.43 -3.45 -1.70
N ALA A 64 0.32 -3.07 -2.97
CA ALA A 64 1.20 -2.06 -3.59
C ALA A 64 1.18 -0.74 -2.79
N PHE A 65 -0.01 -0.26 -2.42
CA PHE A 65 -0.12 0.93 -1.58
C PHE A 65 0.52 0.77 -0.20
N LEU A 66 0.40 -0.41 0.42
CA LEU A 66 1.01 -0.66 1.73
C LEU A 66 2.54 -0.70 1.67
N ILE A 67 3.12 -1.07 0.53
CA ILE A 67 4.56 -0.89 0.26
C ILE A 67 4.91 0.60 0.22
N SER A 68 4.12 1.40 -0.52
CA SER A 68 4.29 2.86 -0.57
C SER A 68 4.15 3.51 0.80
N PHE A 69 3.17 3.07 1.60
CA PHE A 69 2.96 3.53 2.96
C PHE A 69 4.20 3.31 3.83
N GLY A 70 4.91 2.19 3.65
CA GLY A 70 6.19 1.93 4.33
C GLY A 70 7.23 3.05 4.11
N ALA A 71 7.31 3.63 2.90
CA ALA A 71 8.24 4.72 2.59
C ALA A 71 7.91 6.05 3.30
N ILE A 72 6.63 6.28 3.60
CA ILE A 72 6.13 7.50 4.24
C ILE A 72 5.58 7.28 5.66
N LEU A 73 5.83 6.11 6.23
CA LEU A 73 5.37 5.71 7.55
C LEU A 73 5.80 6.73 8.62
N GLY A 74 4.85 7.15 9.46
CA GLY A 74 5.10 8.13 10.52
C GLY A 74 5.26 9.58 10.06
N LYS A 75 5.18 9.87 8.75
CA LYS A 75 5.40 11.21 8.18
C LYS A 75 4.13 11.87 7.66
N THR A 76 3.08 11.10 7.38
CA THR A 76 1.80 11.57 6.81
C THR A 76 0.63 11.42 7.79
N SER A 77 -0.43 12.21 7.58
CA SER A 77 -1.68 12.10 8.34
C SER A 77 -2.58 11.00 7.77
N PRO A 78 -3.54 10.47 8.56
CA PRO A 78 -4.51 9.49 8.04
C PRO A 78 -5.27 9.99 6.80
N VAL A 79 -5.66 11.27 6.76
CA VAL A 79 -6.35 11.87 5.60
C VAL A 79 -5.46 11.88 4.36
N GLN A 80 -4.18 12.28 4.51
CA GLN A 80 -3.22 12.21 3.40
C GLN A 80 -3.08 10.78 2.89
N MET A 81 -3.16 9.80 3.79
CA MET A 81 -3.05 8.39 3.42
C MET A 81 -4.25 7.90 2.63
N LEU A 82 -5.47 8.23 3.02
CA LEU A 82 -6.67 7.89 2.25
C LEU A 82 -6.66 8.52 0.85
N ILE A 83 -6.24 9.78 0.74
CA ILE A 83 -6.12 10.47 -0.55
C ILE A 83 -5.09 9.76 -1.43
N LEU A 84 -3.92 9.44 -0.89
CA LEU A 84 -2.88 8.73 -1.63
C LEU A 84 -3.32 7.32 -2.03
N THR A 85 -4.09 6.61 -1.20
CA THR A 85 -4.64 5.28 -1.54
C THR A 85 -5.50 5.35 -2.79
N ILE A 86 -6.38 6.35 -2.89
CA ILE A 86 -7.24 6.54 -4.06
C ILE A 86 -6.40 6.77 -5.31
N PHE A 87 -5.43 7.68 -5.25
CA PHE A 87 -4.59 8.00 -6.42
C PHE A 87 -3.70 6.84 -6.85
N GLU A 88 -2.98 6.24 -5.91
CA GLU A 88 -2.03 5.18 -6.23
C GLU A 88 -2.73 3.93 -6.75
N ILE A 89 -3.84 3.50 -6.14
CA ILE A 89 -4.60 2.34 -6.65
C ILE A 89 -5.14 2.62 -8.05
N THR A 90 -5.57 3.85 -8.34
CA THR A 90 -5.99 4.23 -9.71
C THR A 90 -4.86 4.05 -10.71
N ILE A 91 -3.68 4.57 -10.37
CA ILE A 91 -2.50 4.47 -11.23
C ILE A 91 -2.03 3.01 -11.34
N PHE A 92 -2.07 2.25 -10.24
CA PHE A 92 -1.76 0.83 -10.22
C PHE A 92 -2.62 0.06 -11.22
N VAL A 93 -3.95 0.27 -11.20
CA VAL A 93 -4.89 -0.45 -12.07
C VAL A 93 -4.65 -0.11 -13.55
N CYS A 94 -4.33 1.13 -13.87
CA CYS A 94 -3.92 1.52 -15.22
C CYS A 94 -2.58 0.87 -15.62
N ASN A 95 -1.61 0.86 -14.71
CA ASN A 95 -0.29 0.29 -14.94
C ASN A 95 -0.35 -1.23 -15.12
N GLU A 96 -1.11 -1.93 -14.29
CA GLU A 96 -1.33 -3.37 -14.38
C GLU A 96 -1.97 -3.74 -15.73
N HIS A 97 -3.03 -3.03 -16.14
CA HIS A 97 -3.65 -3.24 -17.44
C HIS A 97 -2.67 -3.01 -18.60
N LEU A 98 -1.86 -1.94 -18.53
CA LEU A 98 -0.84 -1.67 -19.54
C LEU A 98 0.19 -2.81 -19.60
N VAL A 99 0.75 -3.22 -18.47
CA VAL A 99 1.81 -4.23 -18.40
C VAL A 99 1.32 -5.61 -18.83
N VAL A 100 0.17 -6.05 -18.30
CA VAL A 100 -0.34 -7.41 -18.49
C VAL A 100 -1.15 -7.53 -19.78
N ASN A 101 -2.10 -6.63 -20.02
CA ASN A 101 -3.05 -6.78 -21.12
C ASN A 101 -2.53 -6.17 -22.44
N VAL A 102 -1.80 -5.06 -22.39
CA VAL A 102 -1.30 -4.38 -23.60
C VAL A 102 0.09 -4.87 -23.98
N LEU A 103 1.06 -4.78 -23.06
CA LEU A 103 2.46 -5.17 -23.31
C LEU A 103 2.69 -6.68 -23.26
N LYS A 104 1.72 -7.46 -22.76
CA LYS A 104 1.79 -8.92 -22.63
C LYS A 104 3.01 -9.41 -21.83
N ALA A 105 3.45 -8.60 -20.87
CA ALA A 105 4.57 -8.98 -20.00
C ALA A 105 4.13 -10.04 -18.98
N THR A 106 5.07 -10.90 -18.57
CA THR A 106 4.85 -11.89 -17.52
C THR A 106 5.39 -11.38 -16.19
N ASP A 107 4.54 -11.35 -15.17
CA ASP A 107 4.92 -10.96 -13.81
C ASP A 107 4.19 -11.81 -12.76
N THR A 108 4.35 -13.13 -12.84
CA THR A 108 3.61 -14.09 -11.99
C THR A 108 3.81 -13.86 -10.49
N GLY A 109 4.99 -13.36 -10.09
CA GLY A 109 5.31 -13.02 -8.71
C GLY A 109 5.05 -11.54 -8.36
N ALA A 110 4.46 -10.77 -9.27
CA ALA A 110 4.15 -9.35 -9.11
C ALA A 110 5.34 -8.48 -8.67
N SER A 111 6.56 -8.86 -9.08
CA SER A 111 7.79 -8.16 -8.72
C SER A 111 7.83 -6.77 -9.36
N MET A 112 7.22 -6.60 -10.54
CA MET A 112 7.14 -5.31 -11.24
C MET A 112 5.87 -4.55 -10.87
N THR A 113 4.70 -5.16 -11.05
CA THR A 113 3.39 -4.48 -10.93
C THR A 113 3.04 -4.11 -9.50
N ILE A 114 3.45 -4.90 -8.50
CA ILE A 114 3.22 -4.60 -7.08
C ILE A 114 4.48 -4.03 -6.43
N HIS A 115 5.55 -4.82 -6.36
CA HIS A 115 6.68 -4.50 -5.48
C HIS A 115 7.50 -3.30 -5.98
N ALA A 116 7.99 -3.35 -7.22
CA ALA A 116 8.74 -2.25 -7.80
C ALA A 116 7.87 -0.99 -7.92
N PHE A 117 6.64 -1.13 -8.45
CA PHE A 117 5.69 -0.03 -8.55
C PHE A 117 5.47 0.67 -7.21
N GLY A 118 5.03 -0.06 -6.17
CA GLY A 118 4.77 0.53 -4.85
C GLY A 118 6.03 1.11 -4.21
N ALA A 119 7.17 0.43 -4.31
CA ALA A 119 8.42 0.96 -3.76
C ALA A 119 8.81 2.30 -4.39
N TYR A 120 8.81 2.39 -5.72
CA TYR A 120 9.20 3.63 -6.42
C TYR A 120 8.14 4.72 -6.30
N PHE A 121 6.85 4.38 -6.28
CA PHE A 121 5.78 5.33 -6.03
C PHE A 121 5.93 5.95 -4.62
N GLY A 122 6.05 5.12 -3.59
CA GLY A 122 6.27 5.56 -2.22
C GLY A 122 7.53 6.41 -2.05
N LEU A 123 8.65 6.04 -2.70
CA LEU A 123 9.87 6.84 -2.69
C LEU A 123 9.70 8.19 -3.39
N ALA A 124 8.97 8.24 -4.50
CA ALA A 124 8.65 9.50 -5.18
C ALA A 124 7.80 10.41 -4.27
N VAL A 125 6.77 9.87 -3.62
CA VAL A 125 5.97 10.62 -2.63
C VAL A 125 6.83 11.09 -1.47
N ALA A 126 7.68 10.23 -0.90
CA ALA A 126 8.59 10.58 0.19
C ALA A 126 9.57 11.71 -0.23
N ARG A 127 10.04 11.70 -1.48
CA ARG A 127 10.92 12.72 -2.04
C ARG A 127 10.23 14.07 -2.21
N ILE A 128 8.97 14.08 -2.59
CA ILE A 128 8.15 15.31 -2.69
C ILE A 128 7.82 15.85 -1.30
N LEU A 129 7.53 14.97 -0.33
CA LEU A 129 7.22 15.32 1.07
C LEU A 129 8.47 15.57 1.93
N TYR A 130 9.64 15.77 1.31
CA TYR A 130 10.89 15.95 2.03
C TYR A 130 10.83 17.11 3.03
N ARG A 131 11.30 16.87 4.26
CA ARG A 131 11.37 17.86 5.34
C ARG A 131 12.83 18.12 5.69
N PRO A 132 13.39 19.30 5.34
CA PRO A 132 14.79 19.63 5.65
C PRO A 132 15.14 19.52 7.14
N GLY A 133 14.18 19.85 8.02
CA GLY A 133 14.35 19.73 9.47
C GLY A 133 14.50 18.30 10.00
N LEU A 134 14.22 17.27 9.18
CA LEU A 134 14.40 15.86 9.52
C LEU A 134 15.63 15.24 8.84
N LYS A 135 16.52 16.04 8.24
CA LYS A 135 17.73 15.55 7.57
C LYS A 135 18.61 14.66 8.46
N ASN A 136 18.65 14.97 9.76
CA ASN A 136 19.44 14.23 10.75
C ASN A 136 18.60 13.17 11.50
N GLY A 137 17.43 12.81 10.96
CA GLY A 137 16.49 11.87 11.56
C GLY A 137 15.58 12.50 12.62
N HIS A 138 14.69 11.68 13.18
CA HIS A 138 13.81 12.07 14.28
C HIS A 138 14.04 11.17 15.51
N PRO A 139 14.06 11.66 16.76
CA PRO A 139 14.32 10.82 17.95
C PRO A 139 13.35 9.65 18.15
N LYS A 140 12.16 9.71 17.53
CA LYS A 140 11.15 8.65 17.54
C LYS A 140 11.27 7.65 16.38
N GLU A 141 12.14 7.91 15.40
CA GLU A 141 12.43 7.01 14.27
C GLU A 141 13.40 5.92 14.74
N GLY A 142 12.84 4.90 15.37
CA GLY A 142 13.58 3.75 15.89
C GLY A 142 12.66 2.82 16.68
N SER A 143 13.20 1.70 17.14
CA SER A 143 12.46 0.66 17.84
C SER A 143 12.77 0.58 19.34
N VAL A 144 12.01 -0.26 20.02
CA VAL A 144 12.27 -0.80 21.36
C VAL A 144 11.94 -2.29 21.35
N TYR A 145 12.44 -3.05 22.33
CA TYR A 145 12.29 -4.51 22.37
C TYR A 145 10.87 -5.01 22.06
N HIS A 146 9.85 -4.46 22.72
CA HIS A 146 8.46 -4.89 22.50
C HIS A 146 7.90 -4.48 21.13
N SER A 147 8.33 -3.35 20.56
CA SER A 147 7.86 -2.96 19.22
C SER A 147 8.45 -3.86 18.14
N ASP A 148 9.69 -4.33 18.31
CA ASP A 148 10.28 -5.32 17.40
C ASP A 148 9.63 -6.71 17.55
N LEU A 149 9.26 -7.12 18.78
CA LEU A 149 8.47 -8.34 18.98
C LEU A 149 7.11 -8.26 18.26
N PHE A 150 6.42 -7.12 18.32
CA PHE A 150 5.20 -6.92 17.55
C PHE A 150 5.45 -6.91 16.04
N ALA A 151 6.56 -6.32 15.58
CA ALA A 151 6.93 -6.34 14.16
C ALA A 151 7.16 -7.76 13.63
N MET A 152 7.73 -8.65 14.45
CA MET A 152 7.92 -10.06 14.08
C MET A 152 6.62 -10.81 13.81
N ILE A 153 5.48 -10.38 14.38
CA ILE A 153 4.16 -10.94 14.03
C ILE A 153 3.83 -10.67 12.55
N GLY A 154 4.23 -9.51 12.03
CA GLY A 154 4.00 -9.16 10.62
C GLY A 154 5.02 -9.76 9.66
N THR A 155 6.22 -10.08 10.16
CA THR A 155 7.30 -10.69 9.38
C THR A 155 7.07 -12.17 9.10
N LEU A 156 6.50 -12.91 10.05
CA LEU A 156 6.17 -14.35 9.95
C LEU A 156 4.85 -14.57 9.21
#